data_AF-A0A7G8ZKF7-F1
#
_entry.id   AF-A0A7G8ZKF7-F1
#
_cell.length_a   1.000
_cell.length_b   1.000
_cell.length_c   1.000
_cell.angle_alpha   90.00
_cell.angle_beta   90.00
_cell.angle_gamma   90.00
#
_symmetry.space_group_name_H-M   'P 1'
#
loop_
_entity.id
_entity.type
_entity.pdbx_description
1 polymer ?
#
loop_
_entity_poly.entity_id
_entity_poly.type
_entity_poly.pdbx_seq_one_letter_code
_entity_poly.pdbx_strand_id
1 'polypeptide(L)'
;MRRIAVIILCVFLASCSETAWGPIVKMMMDEEMEARVDAITDEVVARDMDAVQSRLSPSISADAARTGLTDLFNHLPEGEPESTMAISYNWRSNTSLNDGQSGSTRSATIVVRLEYETAIAYLTIGLFAAPGDDYSINTLRANTVESGAADSSAYAPERHTIWHAVFGILAFAMPLFIIGSLIAMYRMKRIKRRIIWTLLMLVGYPVFALNWTTGDVWLASPGVTTTANSWHLSLIDIKFFGAAFEQIPGTGMLVWVAVPLGALIFWIKYSTAGITRKPPKETPAPPANTDE
;
A
#
# COMPACT_ATOMS: atom_id res chain seq x y z
N MET A 1 8.96 -16.69 25.59
CA MET A 1 7.65 -16.53 24.93
C MET A 1 6.90 -15.28 25.40
N ARG A 2 6.68 -15.05 26.70
CA ARG A 2 5.96 -13.86 27.21
C ARG A 2 6.52 -12.50 26.73
N ARG A 3 7.85 -12.33 26.68
CA ARG A 3 8.50 -11.08 26.21
C ARG A 3 8.30 -10.81 24.71
N ILE A 4 8.29 -11.86 23.88
CA ILE A 4 8.06 -11.73 22.43
C ILE A 4 6.61 -11.32 22.16
N ALA A 5 5.65 -11.88 22.88
CA ALA A 5 4.24 -11.50 22.76
C ALA A 5 4.01 -10.03 23.12
N VAL A 6 4.68 -9.51 24.16
CA VAL A 6 4.60 -8.10 24.55
C VAL A 6 5.21 -7.19 23.49
N ILE A 7 6.38 -7.54 22.93
CA ILE A 7 7.01 -6.76 21.86
C ILE A 7 6.12 -6.73 20.62
N ILE A 8 5.56 -7.87 20.21
CA ILE A 8 4.64 -7.95 19.08
C ILE A 8 3.40 -7.07 19.32
N LEU A 9 2.80 -7.13 20.52
CA LEU A 9 1.67 -6.31 20.88
C LEU A 9 2.00 -4.80 20.85
N CYS A 10 3.16 -4.40 21.37
CA CYS A 10 3.61 -3.00 21.33
C CYS A 10 3.83 -2.51 19.89
N VAL A 11 4.36 -3.35 19.00
CA VAL A 11 4.52 -3.02 17.58
C VAL A 11 3.16 -2.85 16.90
N PHE A 12 2.17 -3.69 17.22
CA PHE A 12 0.81 -3.54 16.68
C PHE A 12 0.06 -2.31 17.22
N LEU A 13 0.35 -1.87 18.45
CA LEU A 13 -0.29 -0.69 19.04
C LEU A 13 0.31 0.63 18.55
N ALA A 14 1.57 0.64 18.12
CA ALA A 14 2.26 1.85 17.68
C ALA A 14 1.92 2.28 16.23
N SER A 15 1.22 1.45 15.45
CA SER A 15 1.03 1.68 14.01
C SER A 15 -0.23 2.46 13.62
N CYS A 16 -0.91 3.14 14.56
CA CYS A 16 -2.30 3.60 14.35
C CYS A 16 -2.58 5.11 14.50
N SER A 17 -1.59 5.99 14.67
CA SER A 17 -1.86 7.43 14.69
C SER A 17 -1.49 8.10 13.36
N GLU A 18 -2.49 8.59 12.64
CA GLU A 18 -2.32 9.37 11.40
C GLU A 18 -1.42 10.62 11.61
N THR A 19 -1.53 11.26 12.77
CA THR A 19 -0.72 12.44 13.14
C THR A 19 0.77 12.17 13.28
N ALA A 20 1.19 10.91 13.44
CA ALA A 20 2.60 10.56 13.53
C ALA A 20 3.30 10.55 12.15
N TRP A 21 2.54 10.58 11.04
CA TRP A 21 3.13 10.45 9.71
C TRP A 21 3.79 11.73 9.21
N GLY A 22 3.28 12.92 9.52
CA GLY A 22 3.84 14.17 8.96
C GLY A 22 5.32 14.38 9.26
N PRO A 23 5.80 14.23 10.51
CA PRO A 23 7.23 14.32 10.80
C PRO A 23 8.05 13.26 10.05
N ILE A 24 7.51 12.04 9.88
CA ILE A 24 8.20 10.97 9.15
C ILE A 24 8.27 11.30 7.65
N VAL A 25 7.17 11.75 7.07
CA VAL A 25 7.09 12.16 5.65
C VAL A 25 8.06 13.30 5.38
N LYS A 26 8.08 14.32 6.25
CA LYS A 26 9.03 15.44 6.16
C LYS A 26 10.49 14.97 6.27
N MET A 27 10.80 14.01 7.14
CA MET A 27 12.14 13.40 7.21
C MET A 27 12.52 12.57 5.96
N MET A 28 11.54 12.10 5.18
CA MET A 28 11.79 11.36 3.94
C MET A 28 11.97 12.26 2.72
N MET A 29 11.53 13.52 2.80
CA MET A 29 11.70 14.53 1.78
C MET A 29 13.02 15.27 2.00
N ASP A 30 13.76 15.55 0.94
CA ASP A 30 14.86 16.51 1.02
C ASP A 30 14.31 17.95 1.09
N GLU A 31 15.14 18.90 1.55
CA GLU A 31 14.75 20.29 1.75
C GLU A 31 14.26 20.98 0.47
N GLU A 32 14.82 20.60 -0.69
CA GLU A 32 14.39 21.15 -1.99
C GLU A 32 12.99 20.65 -2.37
N MET A 33 12.73 19.36 -2.18
CA MET A 33 11.43 18.74 -2.44
C MET A 33 10.36 19.27 -1.48
N GLU A 34 10.70 19.47 -0.20
CA GLU A 34 9.80 20.09 0.77
C GLU A 34 9.43 21.50 0.34
N ALA A 35 10.41 22.38 0.08
CA ALA A 35 10.17 23.74 -0.36
C ALA A 35 9.36 23.80 -1.67
N ARG A 36 9.57 22.85 -2.58
CA ARG A 36 8.82 22.74 -3.83
C ARG A 36 7.36 22.34 -3.57
N VAL A 37 7.11 21.39 -2.69
CA VAL A 37 5.74 20.96 -2.33
C VAL A 37 5.00 22.08 -1.62
N ASP A 38 5.65 22.79 -0.71
CA ASP A 38 5.07 23.94 -0.01
C ASP A 38 4.70 25.05 -1.00
N ALA A 39 5.63 25.44 -1.89
CA ALA A 39 5.35 26.45 -2.91
C ALA A 39 4.18 26.07 -3.84
N ILE A 40 4.12 24.81 -4.29
CA ILE A 40 3.00 24.34 -5.12
C ILE A 40 1.69 24.35 -4.33
N THR A 41 1.73 23.95 -3.06
CA THR A 41 0.55 23.94 -2.19
C THR A 41 0.03 25.36 -1.98
N ASP A 42 0.91 26.31 -1.70
CA ASP A 42 0.57 27.72 -1.51
C ASP A 42 -0.03 28.33 -2.79
N GLU A 43 0.55 28.06 -3.97
CA GLU A 43 0.01 28.51 -5.26
C GLU A 43 -1.38 27.92 -5.54
N VAL A 44 -1.61 26.66 -5.17
CA VAL A 44 -2.91 26.00 -5.31
C VAL A 44 -3.95 26.58 -4.35
N VAL A 45 -3.58 26.82 -3.09
CA VAL A 45 -4.45 27.44 -2.08
C VAL A 45 -4.79 28.88 -2.47
N ALA A 46 -3.81 29.64 -2.98
CA ALA A 46 -4.00 30.98 -3.49
C ALA A 46 -4.79 31.03 -4.82
N ARG A 47 -5.10 29.86 -5.42
CA ARG A 47 -5.77 29.72 -6.72
C ARG A 47 -5.02 30.45 -7.85
N ASP A 48 -3.69 30.51 -7.77
CA ASP A 48 -2.84 31.16 -8.77
C ASP A 48 -2.65 30.24 -9.97
N MET A 49 -3.58 30.35 -10.93
CA MET A 49 -3.60 29.51 -12.13
C MET A 49 -2.32 29.64 -12.96
N ASP A 50 -1.77 30.84 -13.08
CA ASP A 50 -0.60 31.10 -13.92
C ASP A 50 0.67 30.52 -13.27
N ALA A 51 0.82 30.67 -11.96
CA ALA A 51 1.94 30.09 -11.21
C ALA A 51 1.93 28.56 -11.29
N VAL A 52 0.80 27.92 -10.99
CA VAL A 52 0.68 26.45 -11.07
C VAL A 52 0.90 25.96 -12.50
N GLN A 53 0.32 26.65 -13.50
CA GLN A 53 0.47 26.28 -14.91
C GLN A 53 1.92 26.36 -15.38
N SER A 54 2.71 27.32 -14.87
CA SER A 54 4.14 27.46 -15.20
C SER A 54 5.00 26.28 -14.72
N ARG A 55 4.51 25.52 -13.73
CA ARG A 55 5.20 24.34 -13.16
C ARG A 55 4.74 23.01 -13.76
N LEU A 56 3.68 23.01 -14.57
CA LEU A 56 3.19 21.80 -15.22
C LEU A 56 4.21 21.25 -16.21
N SER A 57 4.20 19.93 -16.38
CA SER A 57 4.97 19.26 -17.42
C SER A 57 4.59 19.82 -18.79
N PRO A 58 5.55 20.09 -19.69
CA PRO A 58 5.28 20.56 -21.06
C PRO A 58 4.48 19.54 -21.89
N SER A 59 4.33 18.30 -21.41
CA SER A 59 3.46 17.29 -22.02
C SER A 59 1.97 17.56 -21.83
N ILE A 60 1.59 18.45 -20.91
CA ILE A 60 0.20 18.85 -20.66
C ILE A 60 -0.09 20.09 -21.51
N SER A 61 -1.09 20.00 -22.39
CA SER A 61 -1.48 21.15 -23.22
C SER A 61 -2.08 22.27 -22.37
N ALA A 62 -1.93 23.52 -22.82
CA ALA A 62 -2.47 24.68 -22.10
C ALA A 62 -3.99 24.60 -21.87
N ASP A 63 -4.75 24.07 -22.82
CA ASP A 63 -6.20 23.91 -22.69
C ASP A 63 -6.57 22.81 -21.68
N ALA A 64 -5.84 21.69 -21.67
CA ALA A 64 -6.03 20.63 -20.68
C ALA A 64 -5.63 21.10 -19.29
N ALA A 65 -4.52 21.85 -19.18
CA ALA A 65 -4.08 22.48 -17.94
C ALA A 65 -5.14 23.43 -17.38
N ARG A 66 -5.63 24.38 -18.19
CA ARG A 66 -6.65 25.34 -17.76
C ARG A 66 -7.93 24.65 -17.31
N THR A 67 -8.39 23.65 -18.08
CA THR A 67 -9.61 22.88 -17.74
C THR A 67 -9.42 22.12 -16.43
N GLY A 68 -8.30 21.41 -16.27
CA GLY A 68 -8.00 20.63 -15.07
C GLY A 68 -7.77 21.48 -13.82
N LEU A 69 -7.09 22.62 -13.94
CA LEU A 69 -6.89 23.55 -12.83
C LEU A 69 -8.21 24.22 -12.41
N THR A 70 -9.05 24.60 -13.37
CA THR A 70 -10.40 25.11 -13.06
C THR A 70 -11.22 24.08 -12.30
N ASP A 71 -11.22 22.83 -12.75
CA ASP A 71 -11.91 21.73 -12.07
C ASP A 71 -11.35 21.48 -10.66
N LEU A 72 -10.02 21.48 -10.52
CA LEU A 72 -9.36 21.33 -9.23
C LEU A 72 -9.75 22.43 -8.25
N PHE A 73 -9.71 23.70 -8.68
CA PHE A 73 -10.08 24.83 -7.82
C PHE A 73 -11.56 24.82 -7.46
N ASN A 74 -12.44 24.32 -8.34
CA ASN A 74 -13.86 24.15 -8.02
C ASN A 74 -14.11 23.08 -6.94
N HIS A 75 -13.22 22.10 -6.80
CA HIS A 75 -13.32 21.06 -5.76
C HIS A 75 -12.74 21.50 -4.42
N LEU A 76 -11.84 22.48 -4.39
CA LEU A 76 -11.28 23.01 -3.15
C LEU A 76 -12.29 23.93 -2.43
N PRO A 77 -12.45 23.81 -1.10
CA PRO A 77 -13.20 24.77 -0.31
C PRO A 77 -12.74 26.21 -0.53
N GLU A 78 -13.64 27.17 -0.30
CA GLU A 78 -13.28 28.59 -0.30
C GLU A 78 -12.54 28.96 1.01
N GLY A 79 -11.62 29.92 0.94
CA GLY A 79 -10.81 30.37 2.08
C GLY A 79 -9.43 29.74 2.15
N GLU A 80 -8.65 30.13 3.16
CA GLU A 80 -7.35 29.53 3.48
C GLU A 80 -7.57 28.34 4.42
N PRO A 81 -6.81 27.23 4.27
CA PRO A 81 -6.85 26.12 5.19
C PRO A 81 -6.27 26.52 6.57
N GLU A 82 -6.86 26.01 7.64
CA GLU A 82 -6.39 26.14 9.02
C GLU A 82 -5.06 25.41 9.25
N SER A 83 -4.82 24.32 8.50
CA SER A 83 -3.62 23.49 8.59
C SER A 83 -3.30 22.84 7.25
N THR A 84 -2.00 22.78 6.94
CA THR A 84 -1.45 22.08 5.77
C THR A 84 -0.42 21.05 6.24
N MET A 85 -0.55 19.80 5.79
CA MET A 85 0.33 18.72 6.25
C MET A 85 0.52 17.65 5.16
N ALA A 86 1.77 17.38 4.79
CA ALA A 86 2.09 16.23 3.94
C ALA A 86 1.87 14.92 4.72
N ILE A 87 0.97 14.06 4.25
CA ILE A 87 0.60 12.79 4.90
C ILE A 87 1.10 11.56 4.16
N SER A 88 1.56 11.71 2.91
CA SER A 88 2.11 10.61 2.11
C SER A 88 3.19 11.12 1.17
N TYR A 89 4.27 10.35 1.05
CA TYR A 89 5.36 10.57 0.10
C TYR A 89 5.80 9.24 -0.50
N ASN A 90 5.57 9.08 -1.81
CA ASN A 90 5.98 7.90 -2.56
C ASN A 90 6.95 8.33 -3.67
N TRP A 91 8.23 8.04 -3.47
CA TRP A 91 9.29 8.34 -4.43
C TRP A 91 9.73 7.09 -5.19
N ARG A 92 9.91 7.23 -6.50
CA ARG A 92 10.41 6.19 -7.38
C ARG A 92 11.47 6.76 -8.31
N SER A 93 12.57 6.03 -8.45
CA SER A 93 13.60 6.27 -9.44
C SER A 93 13.70 5.05 -10.36
N ASN A 94 13.60 5.26 -11.66
CA ASN A 94 13.80 4.22 -12.67
C ASN A 94 15.00 4.59 -13.53
N THR A 95 15.99 3.70 -13.60
CA THR A 95 17.13 3.81 -14.51
C THR A 95 16.82 3.02 -15.78
N SER A 96 16.76 3.69 -16.93
CA SER A 96 16.70 2.97 -18.22
C SER A 96 18.11 2.62 -18.66
N LEU A 97 18.34 1.34 -18.97
CA LEU A 97 19.61 0.84 -19.50
C LEU A 97 19.59 0.62 -21.02
N ASN A 98 18.43 0.75 -21.68
CA ASN A 98 18.23 0.23 -23.04
C ASN A 98 18.11 1.29 -24.16
N ASP A 99 17.87 2.57 -23.86
CA ASP A 99 17.38 3.50 -24.90
C ASP A 99 18.40 4.57 -25.36
N GLY A 100 19.70 4.39 -25.09
CA GLY A 100 20.72 5.39 -25.46
C GLY A 100 20.63 6.72 -24.67
N GLN A 101 19.50 6.98 -24.01
CA GLN A 101 19.38 7.96 -22.92
C GLN A 101 19.82 7.30 -21.63
N SER A 102 21.13 7.32 -21.39
CA SER A 102 21.68 6.92 -20.08
C SER A 102 21.22 7.93 -19.05
N GLY A 103 20.27 7.55 -18.20
CA GLY A 103 19.85 8.39 -17.09
C GLY A 103 18.69 7.83 -16.28
N SER A 104 18.43 8.49 -15.16
CA SER A 104 17.37 8.11 -14.24
C SER A 104 16.17 9.04 -14.42
N THR A 105 15.01 8.45 -14.69
CA THR A 105 13.73 9.14 -14.51
C THR A 105 13.37 9.08 -13.03
N ARG A 106 12.80 10.17 -12.52
CA ARG A 106 12.40 10.28 -11.13
C ARG A 106 10.94 10.69 -11.09
N SER A 107 10.17 10.06 -10.22
CA SER A 107 8.81 10.48 -9.91
C SER A 107 8.58 10.50 -8.41
N ALA A 108 7.74 11.44 -7.97
CA ALA A 108 7.28 11.51 -6.61
C ALA A 108 5.77 11.73 -6.61
N THR A 109 5.04 11.08 -5.71
CA THR A 109 3.63 11.36 -5.47
C THR A 109 3.48 11.73 -4.01
N ILE A 110 2.99 12.94 -3.78
CA ILE A 110 2.81 13.53 -2.47
C ILE A 110 1.32 13.74 -2.25
N VAL A 111 0.82 13.42 -1.06
CA VAL A 111 -0.54 13.79 -0.66
C VAL A 111 -0.45 14.77 0.50
N VAL A 112 -0.99 15.97 0.28
CA VAL A 112 -1.08 17.05 1.27
C VAL A 112 -2.52 17.11 1.77
N ARG A 113 -2.69 17.04 3.09
CA ARG A 113 -3.96 17.27 3.78
C ARG A 113 -4.09 18.77 4.03
N LEU A 114 -5.20 19.34 3.58
CA LEU A 114 -5.60 20.72 3.81
C LEU A 114 -6.84 20.68 4.69
N GLU A 115 -6.74 21.16 5.93
CA GLU A 115 -7.86 21.23 6.86
C GLU A 115 -8.53 22.60 6.77
N TYR A 116 -9.83 22.62 6.53
CA TYR A 116 -10.68 23.82 6.56
C TYR A 116 -11.72 23.65 7.67
N GLU A 117 -12.37 24.74 8.06
CA GLU A 117 -13.40 24.74 9.12
C GLU A 117 -14.49 23.66 8.92
N THR A 118 -14.95 23.47 7.68
CA THR A 118 -16.06 22.57 7.35
C THR A 118 -15.68 21.38 6.47
N ALA A 119 -14.42 21.29 6.03
CA ALA A 119 -13.99 20.28 5.06
C ALA A 119 -12.52 19.94 5.18
N ILE A 120 -12.14 18.76 4.72
CA ILE A 120 -10.75 18.35 4.55
C ILE A 120 -10.54 18.05 3.08
N ALA A 121 -9.55 18.70 2.47
CA ALA A 121 -9.14 18.41 1.10
C ALA A 121 -7.82 17.64 1.09
N TYR A 122 -7.73 16.63 0.23
CA TYR A 122 -6.52 15.86 -0.04
C TYR A 122 -5.97 16.26 -1.41
N LEU A 123 -4.92 17.08 -1.41
CA LEU A 123 -4.20 17.53 -2.59
C LEU A 123 -3.12 16.51 -2.95
N THR A 124 -3.30 15.80 -4.06
CA THR A 124 -2.31 14.87 -4.62
C THR A 124 -1.46 15.59 -5.66
N ILE A 125 -0.16 15.68 -5.39
CA ILE A 125 0.85 16.29 -6.25
C ILE A 125 1.74 15.17 -6.82
N GLY A 126 1.61 14.90 -8.12
CA GLY A 126 2.46 13.99 -8.87
C GLY A 126 3.54 14.75 -9.60
N LEU A 127 4.80 14.56 -9.20
CA LEU A 127 5.96 15.17 -9.80
C LEU A 127 6.71 14.17 -10.68
N PHE A 128 7.23 14.63 -11.81
CA PHE A 128 8.06 13.86 -12.73
C PHE A 128 9.26 14.67 -13.20
N ALA A 129 10.42 14.01 -13.26
CA ALA A 129 11.65 14.56 -13.83
C ALA A 129 12.23 13.55 -14.82
N ALA A 130 12.41 14.00 -16.07
CA ALA A 130 13.16 13.25 -17.06
C ALA A 130 14.68 13.27 -16.72
N PRO A 131 15.50 12.44 -17.38
CA PRO A 131 16.93 12.43 -17.09
C PRO A 131 17.60 13.77 -17.37
N GLY A 132 18.15 14.39 -16.33
CA GLY A 132 18.82 15.70 -16.41
C GLY A 132 17.91 16.91 -16.22
N ASP A 133 16.59 16.70 -16.13
CA ASP A 133 15.60 17.76 -15.92
C ASP A 133 15.21 17.87 -14.43
N ASP A 134 14.63 19.03 -14.09
CA ASP A 134 14.00 19.27 -12.80
C ASP A 134 12.60 18.65 -12.71
N TYR A 135 12.07 18.56 -11.49
CA TYR A 135 10.70 18.09 -11.27
C TYR A 135 9.67 19.09 -11.81
N SER A 136 8.78 18.58 -12.66
CA SER A 136 7.56 19.25 -13.12
C SER A 136 6.31 18.55 -12.61
N ILE A 137 5.21 19.27 -12.50
CA ILE A 137 3.92 18.73 -12.07
C ILE A 137 3.32 17.94 -13.25
N ASN A 138 3.24 16.63 -13.10
CA ASN A 138 2.60 15.73 -14.06
C ASN A 138 1.14 15.43 -13.69
N THR A 139 0.82 15.44 -12.40
CA THR A 139 -0.53 15.17 -11.90
C THR A 139 -0.85 16.14 -10.77
N LEU A 140 -2.02 16.74 -10.81
CA LEU A 140 -2.56 17.53 -9.70
C LEU A 140 -4.03 17.16 -9.53
N ARG A 141 -4.43 16.77 -8.32
CA ARG A 141 -5.81 16.36 -8.02
C ARG A 141 -6.17 16.77 -6.61
N ALA A 142 -7.35 17.34 -6.42
CA ALA A 142 -7.93 17.54 -5.09
C ALA A 142 -9.14 16.60 -4.94
N ASN A 143 -9.28 15.99 -3.77
CA ASN A 143 -10.53 15.36 -3.35
C ASN A 143 -10.92 15.96 -2.00
N THR A 144 -12.15 16.45 -1.91
CA THR A 144 -12.65 17.10 -0.69
C THR A 144 -13.68 16.21 -0.02
N VAL A 145 -13.59 16.12 1.29
CA VAL A 145 -14.52 15.40 2.16
C VAL A 145 -15.00 16.38 3.22
N GLU A 146 -16.29 16.43 3.50
CA GLU A 146 -16.82 17.24 4.62
C GLU A 146 -16.12 16.83 5.92
N SER A 147 -15.77 17.77 6.80
CA SER A 147 -14.98 17.49 8.01
C SER A 147 -15.67 16.46 8.91
N GLY A 148 -17.01 16.55 9.03
CA GLY A 148 -17.82 15.56 9.73
C GLY A 148 -17.87 14.18 9.04
N ALA A 149 -17.62 14.12 7.72
CA ALA A 149 -17.52 12.87 6.97
C ALA A 149 -16.10 12.27 7.01
N ALA A 150 -15.06 13.08 7.12
CA ALA A 150 -13.71 12.61 7.39
C ALA A 150 -13.64 11.96 8.79
N ASP A 151 -14.32 12.57 9.76
CA ASP A 151 -14.57 11.96 11.07
C ASP A 151 -15.57 10.81 11.01
N SER A 152 -16.36 10.64 9.96
CA SER A 152 -17.24 9.47 9.78
C SER A 152 -16.50 8.18 9.38
N SER A 153 -15.18 8.29 9.15
CA SER A 153 -14.29 7.13 9.25
C SER A 153 -14.17 6.61 10.69
N ALA A 154 -14.56 7.41 11.69
CA ALA A 154 -14.78 6.95 13.04
C ALA A 154 -15.94 5.93 13.02
N TYR A 155 -15.55 4.68 13.25
CA TYR A 155 -16.38 3.53 13.60
C TYR A 155 -17.85 3.88 13.89
N ALA A 156 -18.72 3.72 12.88
CA ALA A 156 -20.17 3.87 13.03
C ALA A 156 -20.81 2.47 13.05
N PRO A 157 -21.03 1.86 14.24
CA PRO A 157 -21.45 0.46 14.33
C PRO A 157 -22.80 0.18 13.65
N GLU A 158 -23.65 1.20 13.49
CA GLU A 158 -24.92 1.12 12.76
C GLU A 158 -24.78 0.87 11.25
N ARG A 159 -23.61 1.15 10.66
CA ARG A 159 -23.31 0.88 9.24
C ARG A 159 -22.68 -0.50 9.03
N HIS A 160 -22.42 -1.24 10.11
CA HIS A 160 -21.74 -2.51 10.02
C HIS A 160 -22.64 -3.61 9.45
N THR A 161 -22.39 -3.94 8.19
CA THR A 161 -22.91 -5.15 7.56
C THR A 161 -22.24 -6.41 8.12
N ILE A 162 -22.83 -7.59 7.87
CA ILE A 162 -22.22 -8.89 8.21
C ILE A 162 -20.80 -9.05 7.63
N TRP A 163 -20.50 -8.36 6.51
CA TRP A 163 -19.19 -8.40 5.88
C TRP A 163 -18.09 -7.77 6.73
N HIS A 164 -18.39 -6.74 7.54
CA HIS A 164 -17.41 -6.16 8.48
C HIS A 164 -16.97 -7.18 9.51
N ALA A 165 -17.92 -7.94 10.06
CA ALA A 165 -17.61 -9.02 11.01
C ALA A 165 -16.81 -10.14 10.34
N VAL A 166 -17.21 -10.56 9.13
CA VAL A 166 -16.51 -11.60 8.37
C VAL A 166 -15.07 -11.17 8.05
N PHE A 167 -14.87 -10.00 7.45
CA PHE A 167 -13.54 -9.50 7.11
C PHE A 167 -12.70 -9.19 8.35
N GLY A 168 -13.30 -8.67 9.42
CA GLY A 168 -12.62 -8.47 10.70
C GLY A 168 -12.07 -9.80 11.23
N ILE A 169 -12.89 -10.85 11.30
CA ILE A 169 -12.46 -12.17 11.73
C ILE A 169 -11.38 -12.72 10.79
N LEU A 170 -11.58 -12.64 9.48
CA LEU A 170 -10.62 -13.17 8.51
C LEU A 170 -9.28 -12.42 8.53
N ALA A 171 -9.29 -11.11 8.74
CA ALA A 171 -8.08 -10.28 8.82
C ALA A 171 -7.15 -10.73 9.96
N PHE A 172 -7.71 -11.26 11.06
CA PHE A 172 -6.91 -11.88 12.14
C PHE A 172 -6.67 -13.38 11.92
N ALA A 173 -7.67 -14.10 11.40
CA ALA A 173 -7.57 -15.55 11.23
C ALA A 173 -6.53 -15.95 10.18
N MET A 174 -6.41 -15.22 9.06
CA MET A 174 -5.45 -15.50 7.99
C MET A 174 -3.99 -15.43 8.43
N PRO A 175 -3.49 -14.34 9.05
CA PRO A 175 -2.12 -14.29 9.52
C PRO A 175 -1.84 -15.35 10.59
N LEU A 176 -2.79 -15.59 11.52
CA LEU A 176 -2.65 -16.64 12.53
C LEU A 176 -2.57 -18.04 11.90
N PHE A 177 -3.40 -18.33 10.89
CA PHE A 177 -3.38 -19.59 10.16
C PHE A 177 -2.06 -19.80 9.42
N ILE A 178 -1.53 -18.76 8.76
CA ILE A 178 -0.24 -18.83 8.06
C ILE A 178 0.90 -19.05 9.07
N ILE A 179 0.96 -18.28 10.16
CA ILE A 179 1.98 -18.43 11.21
C ILE A 179 1.89 -19.83 11.83
N GLY A 180 0.70 -20.31 12.16
CA GLY A 180 0.48 -21.66 12.68
C GLY A 180 0.96 -22.74 11.71
N SER A 181 0.66 -22.59 10.42
CA SER A 181 1.11 -23.50 9.36
C SER A 181 2.62 -23.50 9.20
N LEU A 182 3.26 -22.32 9.26
CA LEU A 182 4.72 -22.20 9.25
C LEU A 182 5.32 -22.90 10.47
N ILE A 183 4.82 -22.62 11.68
CA ILE A 183 5.31 -23.28 12.92
C ILE A 183 5.19 -24.81 12.81
N ALA A 184 4.04 -25.32 12.35
CA ALA A 184 3.83 -26.75 12.15
C ALA A 184 4.84 -27.32 11.14
N MET A 185 5.01 -26.68 9.99
CA MET A 185 5.98 -27.07 8.97
C MET A 185 7.43 -27.08 9.49
N TYR A 186 7.85 -26.06 10.25
CA TYR A 186 9.21 -25.99 10.78
C TYR A 186 9.46 -27.05 11.86
N ARG A 187 8.44 -27.41 12.66
CA ARG A 187 8.51 -28.50 13.64
C ARG A 187 8.59 -29.88 12.99
N MET A 188 8.02 -30.06 11.80
CA MET A 188 8.13 -31.31 11.05
C MET A 188 9.57 -31.52 10.55
N LYS A 189 10.18 -32.65 10.97
CA LYS A 189 11.54 -33.01 10.57
C LYS A 189 11.60 -33.42 9.10
N ARG A 190 12.69 -33.01 8.42
CA ARG A 190 13.08 -33.44 7.07
C ARG A 190 12.10 -33.12 5.93
N ILE A 191 11.27 -32.07 6.02
CA ILE A 191 10.45 -31.64 4.87
C ILE A 191 11.33 -31.30 3.65
N LYS A 192 11.04 -31.91 2.50
CA LYS A 192 11.69 -31.59 1.22
C LYS A 192 11.19 -30.22 0.72
N ARG A 193 12.09 -29.40 0.14
CA ARG A 193 11.78 -28.07 -0.44
C ARG A 193 11.12 -27.09 0.56
N ARG A 194 11.60 -27.04 1.80
CA ARG A 194 11.07 -26.17 2.87
C ARG A 194 10.95 -24.70 2.44
N ILE A 195 11.94 -24.15 1.72
CA ILE A 195 11.92 -22.75 1.26
C ILE A 195 10.73 -22.48 0.33
N ILE A 196 10.47 -23.37 -0.64
CA ILE A 196 9.35 -23.23 -1.58
C ILE A 196 8.02 -23.27 -0.83
N TRP A 197 7.88 -24.16 0.15
CA TRP A 197 6.68 -24.20 1.00
C TRP A 197 6.50 -22.93 1.83
N THR A 198 7.58 -22.40 2.42
CA THR A 198 7.54 -21.12 3.13
C THR A 198 7.02 -20.00 2.22
N LEU A 199 7.60 -19.84 1.02
CA LEU A 199 7.18 -18.81 0.07
C LEU A 199 5.72 -19.00 -0.35
N LEU A 200 5.31 -20.23 -0.67
CA LEU A 200 3.94 -20.53 -1.07
C LEU A 200 2.93 -20.21 0.05
N MET A 201 3.27 -20.47 1.32
CA MET A 201 2.41 -20.15 2.46
C MET A 201 2.29 -18.65 2.74
N LEU A 202 3.32 -17.87 2.43
CA LEU A 202 3.31 -16.42 2.63
C LEU A 202 2.49 -15.68 1.56
N VAL A 203 2.29 -16.29 0.40
CA VAL A 203 1.51 -15.73 -0.71
C VAL A 203 0.03 -16.08 -0.52
N GLY A 204 -0.80 -15.05 -0.38
CA GLY A 204 -2.26 -15.17 -0.42
C GLY A 204 -2.84 -14.81 -1.79
N TYR A 205 -3.78 -15.61 -2.28
CA TYR A 205 -4.52 -15.42 -3.54
C TYR A 205 -5.76 -16.35 -3.55
N PRO A 206 -6.94 -15.98 -4.09
CA PRO A 206 -7.34 -14.65 -4.53
C PRO A 206 -7.39 -13.64 -3.39
N VAL A 207 -7.46 -12.35 -3.73
CA VAL A 207 -7.55 -11.23 -2.79
C VAL A 207 -8.94 -10.62 -2.87
N PHE A 208 -9.59 -10.49 -1.73
CA PHE A 208 -10.85 -9.78 -1.55
C PHE A 208 -10.59 -8.48 -0.79
N ALA A 209 -11.41 -7.47 -1.04
CA ALA A 209 -11.34 -6.19 -0.39
C ALA A 209 -12.70 -5.82 0.19
N LEU A 210 -12.67 -5.15 1.34
CA LEU A 210 -13.81 -4.52 1.97
C LEU A 210 -13.45 -3.05 2.19
N ASN A 211 -14.28 -2.13 1.71
CA ASN A 211 -14.24 -0.76 2.23
C ASN A 211 -14.94 -0.77 3.60
N TRP A 212 -14.16 -0.58 4.66
CA TRP A 212 -14.64 -0.61 6.03
C TRP A 212 -15.61 0.52 6.36
N THR A 213 -15.61 1.59 5.55
CA THR A 213 -16.47 2.77 5.77
C THR A 213 -17.82 2.58 5.09
N THR A 214 -17.85 2.02 3.88
CA THR A 214 -19.08 1.84 3.08
C THR A 214 -19.69 0.45 3.20
N GLY A 215 -18.90 -0.55 3.58
CA GLY A 215 -19.31 -1.95 3.57
C GLY A 215 -19.21 -2.65 2.21
N ASP A 216 -18.69 -1.96 1.19
CA ASP A 216 -18.58 -2.52 -0.16
C ASP A 216 -17.51 -3.61 -0.21
N VAL A 217 -17.88 -4.77 -0.76
CA VAL A 217 -16.99 -5.91 -0.94
C VAL A 217 -16.77 -6.18 -2.42
N TRP A 218 -15.51 -6.37 -2.81
CA TRP A 218 -15.16 -6.76 -4.18
C TRP A 218 -14.00 -7.75 -4.22
N LEU A 219 -13.91 -8.47 -5.35
CA LEU A 219 -12.75 -9.28 -5.68
C LEU A 219 -11.66 -8.37 -6.26
N ALA A 220 -10.56 -8.22 -5.54
CA ALA A 220 -9.45 -7.37 -5.93
C ALA A 220 -8.50 -8.06 -6.92
N SER A 221 -8.26 -9.36 -6.74
CA SER A 221 -7.43 -10.17 -7.62
C SER A 221 -7.90 -11.63 -7.62
N PRO A 222 -8.06 -12.28 -8.79
CA PRO A 222 -7.85 -11.73 -10.13
C PRO A 222 -8.95 -10.73 -10.50
N GLY A 223 -8.59 -9.62 -11.14
CA GLY A 223 -9.53 -8.57 -11.51
C GLY A 223 -9.17 -7.88 -12.83
N VAL A 224 -10.19 -7.37 -13.53
CA VAL A 224 -10.02 -6.49 -14.68
C VAL A 224 -10.59 -5.13 -14.30
N THR A 225 -9.73 -4.12 -14.25
CA THR A 225 -10.15 -2.73 -14.05
C THR A 225 -10.09 -2.02 -15.40
N THR A 226 -11.24 -1.56 -15.88
CA THR A 226 -11.34 -0.78 -17.10
C THR A 226 -11.37 0.70 -16.78
N THR A 227 -10.48 1.46 -17.40
CA THR A 227 -10.53 2.93 -17.47
C THR A 227 -10.93 3.31 -18.89
N ALA A 228 -11.41 4.54 -19.11
CA ALA A 228 -11.83 5.02 -20.43
C ALA A 228 -10.82 4.74 -21.56
N ASN A 229 -9.52 4.76 -21.23
CA ASN A 229 -8.42 4.62 -22.20
C ASN A 229 -7.48 3.42 -21.94
N SER A 230 -7.70 2.61 -20.90
CA SER A 230 -6.78 1.52 -20.54
C SER A 230 -7.48 0.37 -19.83
N TRP A 231 -7.00 -0.85 -20.06
CA TRP A 231 -7.46 -2.05 -19.35
C TRP A 231 -6.32 -2.55 -18.46
N HIS A 232 -6.55 -2.58 -17.15
CA HIS A 232 -5.60 -3.05 -16.17
C HIS A 232 -5.99 -4.46 -15.70
N LEU A 233 -5.21 -5.45 -16.12
CA LEU A 233 -5.36 -6.84 -15.67
C LEU A 233 -4.52 -7.06 -14.41
N SER A 234 -5.17 -7.04 -13.25
CA SER A 234 -4.54 -7.39 -11.96
C SER A 234 -4.66 -8.90 -11.74
N LEU A 235 -3.80 -9.67 -12.41
CA LEU A 235 -3.82 -11.14 -12.32
C LEU A 235 -3.23 -11.65 -11.02
N ILE A 236 -2.21 -10.96 -10.49
CA ILE A 236 -1.45 -11.41 -9.32
C ILE A 236 -1.23 -10.20 -8.42
N ASP A 237 -2.00 -10.11 -7.34
CA ASP A 237 -1.71 -9.28 -6.18
C ASP A 237 -1.36 -10.22 -5.01
N ILE A 238 -0.22 -9.97 -4.37
CA ILE A 238 0.30 -10.81 -3.29
C ILE A 238 0.22 -10.03 -2.00
N LYS A 239 -0.72 -10.41 -1.13
CA LYS A 239 -0.75 -9.92 0.26
C LYS A 239 0.03 -10.88 1.15
N PHE A 240 1.14 -10.41 1.70
CA PHE A 240 1.89 -11.17 2.70
C PHE A 240 1.05 -11.37 3.95
N PHE A 241 1.10 -12.57 4.54
CA PHE A 241 0.32 -12.94 5.73
C PHE A 241 -1.21 -12.91 5.55
N GLY A 242 -1.72 -12.85 4.32
CA GLY A 242 -3.12 -13.10 4.00
C GLY A 242 -4.11 -12.01 4.43
N ALA A 243 -3.65 -10.90 5.01
CA ALA A 243 -4.48 -9.75 5.32
C ALA A 243 -3.66 -8.45 5.32
N ALA A 244 -4.28 -7.34 4.94
CA ALA A 244 -3.68 -6.00 5.00
C ALA A 244 -4.75 -4.95 5.29
N PHE A 245 -4.34 -3.87 5.95
CA PHE A 245 -5.15 -2.67 6.15
C PHE A 245 -4.50 -1.53 5.38
N GLU A 246 -5.30 -0.75 4.67
CA GLU A 246 -4.84 0.39 3.89
C GLU A 246 -5.81 1.54 4.07
N GLN A 247 -5.33 2.66 4.61
CA GLN A 247 -6.09 3.89 4.65
C GLN A 247 -5.77 4.68 3.39
N ILE A 248 -6.76 4.83 2.51
CA ILE A 248 -6.61 5.66 1.32
C ILE A 248 -7.28 7.00 1.63
N PRO A 249 -6.54 8.13 1.57
CA PRO A 249 -7.09 9.45 1.81
C PRO A 249 -8.34 9.71 0.98
N GLY A 250 -9.43 10.07 1.67
CA GLY A 250 -10.72 10.38 1.05
C GLY A 250 -11.62 9.19 0.69
N THR A 251 -11.14 7.94 0.72
CA THR A 251 -11.99 6.76 0.45
C THR A 251 -12.22 5.87 1.67
N GLY A 252 -11.58 6.19 2.80
CA GLY A 252 -11.69 5.46 4.06
C GLY A 252 -10.73 4.28 4.17
N MET A 253 -10.93 3.46 5.21
CA MET A 253 -10.09 2.30 5.47
C MET A 253 -10.52 1.11 4.61
N LEU A 254 -9.57 0.52 3.89
CA LEU A 254 -9.73 -0.73 3.15
C LEU A 254 -9.13 -1.89 3.93
N VAL A 255 -9.86 -3.01 3.97
CA VAL A 255 -9.40 -4.28 4.54
C VAL A 255 -9.27 -5.28 3.41
N TRP A 256 -8.05 -5.71 3.16
CA TRP A 256 -7.72 -6.73 2.19
C TRP A 256 -7.57 -8.08 2.90
N VAL A 257 -8.20 -9.12 2.36
CA VAL A 257 -8.07 -10.50 2.84
C VAL A 257 -7.75 -11.39 1.66
N ALA A 258 -6.66 -12.15 1.75
CA ALA A 258 -6.22 -13.06 0.72
C ALA A 258 -6.27 -14.51 1.20
N VAL A 259 -6.73 -15.42 0.34
CA VAL A 259 -6.82 -16.84 0.69
C VAL A 259 -5.41 -17.46 0.69
N PRO A 260 -4.94 -18.06 1.80
CA PRO A 260 -3.58 -18.59 1.90
C PRO A 260 -3.49 -19.98 1.26
N LEU A 261 -3.63 -20.04 -0.08
CA LEU A 261 -3.65 -21.29 -0.84
C LEU A 261 -2.45 -22.18 -0.55
N GLY A 262 -1.26 -21.64 -0.35
CA GLY A 262 -0.09 -22.44 -0.02
C GLY A 262 -0.20 -23.19 1.30
N ALA A 263 -0.76 -22.53 2.33
CA ALA A 263 -1.01 -23.17 3.61
C ALA A 263 -2.13 -24.21 3.50
N LEU A 264 -3.21 -23.91 2.76
CA LEU A 264 -4.28 -24.88 2.49
C LEU A 264 -3.76 -26.13 1.77
N ILE A 265 -3.02 -25.94 0.67
CA ILE A 265 -2.43 -27.04 -0.11
C ILE A 265 -1.45 -27.86 0.74
N PHE A 266 -0.67 -27.22 1.61
CA PHE A 266 0.22 -27.91 2.54
C PHE A 266 -0.56 -28.85 3.47
N TRP A 267 -1.63 -28.36 4.10
CA TRP A 267 -2.44 -29.17 5.01
C TRP A 267 -3.18 -30.29 4.29
N ILE A 268 -3.71 -30.04 3.08
CA ILE A 268 -4.32 -31.07 2.25
C ILE A 268 -3.32 -32.17 1.90
N LYS A 269 -2.08 -31.82 1.49
CA LYS A 269 -1.04 -32.82 1.21
C LYS A 269 -0.58 -33.54 2.47
N TYR A 270 -0.54 -32.84 3.59
CA TYR A 270 -0.19 -33.44 4.87
C TYR A 270 -1.20 -34.49 5.31
N SER A 271 -2.51 -34.23 5.13
CA SER A 271 -3.56 -35.16 5.54
C SER A 271 -3.79 -36.32 4.57
N THR A 272 -3.59 -36.12 3.26
CA THR A 272 -3.92 -37.14 2.24
C THR A 272 -2.76 -38.06 1.87
N ALA A 273 -1.60 -37.52 1.52
CA ALA A 273 -0.50 -38.26 0.90
C ALA A 273 0.77 -38.32 1.74
N GLY A 274 0.82 -37.56 2.84
CA GLY A 274 2.03 -37.33 3.60
C GLY A 274 3.01 -36.42 2.85
N ILE A 275 3.68 -35.53 3.58
CA ILE A 275 4.68 -34.65 2.99
C ILE A 275 5.96 -35.46 2.73
N THR A 276 6.49 -35.37 1.51
CA THR A 276 7.76 -36.00 1.15
C THR A 276 8.87 -35.57 2.10
N ARG A 277 9.47 -36.56 2.79
CA ARG A 277 10.59 -36.36 3.72
C ARG A 277 11.90 -36.66 3.00
N LYS A 278 12.96 -35.92 3.32
CA LYS A 278 14.33 -36.30 2.93
C LYS A 278 14.64 -37.66 3.60
N PRO A 279 15.32 -38.58 2.89
CA PRO A 279 15.79 -39.81 3.50
C PRO A 279 16.69 -39.49 4.72
N PRO A 280 16.82 -40.41 5.68
CA PRO A 280 17.85 -40.29 6.71
C PRO A 280 19.21 -40.03 6.04
N LYS A 281 20.00 -39.11 6.60
CA LYS A 281 21.41 -39.01 6.21
C LYS A 281 22.00 -40.36 6.59
N GLU A 282 22.40 -41.17 5.61
CA GLU A 282 23.13 -42.40 5.87
C GLU A 282 24.35 -41.99 6.70
N THR A 283 24.45 -42.52 7.92
CA THR A 283 25.68 -42.39 8.68
C THR A 283 26.72 -43.16 7.87
N PRO A 284 27.81 -42.52 7.41
CA PRO A 284 28.86 -43.26 6.72
C PRO A 284 29.23 -44.43 7.62
N ALA A 285 29.31 -45.64 7.05
CA ALA A 285 29.75 -46.80 7.80
C ALA A 285 31.06 -46.43 8.50
N PRO A 286 31.25 -46.85 9.77
CA PRO A 286 32.53 -46.65 10.43
C PRO A 286 33.62 -47.14 9.48
N PRO A 287 34.77 -46.42 9.39
CA PRO A 287 35.86 -46.86 8.54
C PRO A 287 36.13 -48.33 8.87
N ALA A 288 36.14 -49.19 7.84
CA ALA A 288 36.45 -50.59 8.04
C ALA A 288 37.78 -50.63 8.81
N ASN A 289 37.81 -51.30 9.97
CA ASN A 289 39.05 -51.50 10.70
C ASN A 289 40.04 -52.13 9.72
N THR A 290 41.03 -51.36 9.28
CA THR A 290 42.21 -51.88 8.62
C THR A 290 43.09 -52.44 9.72
N ASP A 291 42.66 -53.56 10.28
CA ASP A 291 43.50 -54.40 11.12
C ASP A 291 44.28 -55.30 10.16
N GLU A 292 45.58 -54.99 10.04
CA GLU A 292 46.72 -55.80 9.56
C GLU A 292 46.83 -56.12 8.04
#